data_AF-A0A914E5I9-F1
#
_entry.id   AF-A0A914E5I9-F1
#
_cell.length_a   1.000
_cell.length_b   1.000
_cell.length_c   1.000
_cell.angle_alpha   90.00
_cell.angle_beta   90.00
_cell.angle_gamma   90.00
#
_symmetry.space_group_name_H-M   'P 1'
#
loop_
_entity.id
_entity.type
_entity.pdbx_description
1 polymer ?
#
loop_
_entity_poly.entity_id
_entity_poly.type
_entity_poly.pdbx_seq_one_letter_code
_entity_poly.pdbx_strand_id
1 'polypeptide(L)'
;MSTRKLPIIDKQLARAINQYLSQAGFTNTSAALQDECETRKISLNKSTKNHIRSSQLEDFKRRLLQAFENGKQTAFFKIWDELFSKAPTRSSISILEFRLHIYFATIPLRRHPTDKHEYKEKLVDLKHYLEEGPGSKLAVNSELVPYFALPYVTDIHKHPVFKELLQPKITSGSCSPYPKSSQRVPSCL
;
A
#
# COMPACT_ATOMS: atom_id res chain seq x y z
N MET A 1 12.94 -40.71 29.97
CA MET A 1 13.47 -39.56 29.21
C MET A 1 12.56 -39.29 28.03
N SER A 2 11.69 -38.27 28.12
CA SER A 2 10.70 -37.96 27.08
C SER A 2 11.36 -37.12 25.98
N THR A 3 11.64 -37.72 24.84
CA THR A 3 12.12 -37.03 23.65
C THR A 3 10.98 -36.20 23.07
N ARG A 4 10.88 -34.93 23.49
CA ARG A 4 9.98 -33.97 22.84
C ARG A 4 10.41 -33.86 21.38
N LYS A 5 9.63 -34.46 20.45
CA LYS A 5 9.69 -34.13 19.03
C LYS A 5 9.40 -32.64 18.92
N LEU A 6 10.45 -31.85 18.76
CA LEU A 6 10.33 -30.43 18.48
C LEU A 6 9.58 -30.28 17.14
N PRO A 7 8.61 -29.36 17.05
CA PRO A 7 7.86 -29.14 15.83
C PRO A 7 8.81 -28.82 14.67
N ILE A 8 8.55 -29.42 13.50
CA ILE A 8 9.29 -29.14 12.28
C ILE A 8 8.93 -27.71 11.89
N ILE A 9 9.82 -26.76 12.17
CA ILE A 9 9.65 -25.38 11.74
C ILE A 9 9.91 -25.34 10.24
N ASP A 10 8.87 -24.99 9.48
CA ASP A 10 8.98 -24.79 8.04
C ASP A 10 10.00 -23.68 7.72
N LYS A 11 10.85 -23.91 6.72
CA LYS A 11 11.92 -22.98 6.34
C LYS A 11 11.39 -21.61 5.91
N GLN A 12 10.23 -21.55 5.26
CA GLN A 12 9.61 -20.27 4.88
C GLN A 12 9.04 -19.55 6.10
N LEU A 13 8.43 -20.30 7.03
CA LEU A 13 7.92 -19.75 8.27
C LEU A 13 9.03 -19.17 9.14
N ALA A 14 10.13 -19.90 9.35
CA ALA A 14 11.30 -19.40 10.08
C ALA A 14 11.86 -18.11 9.46
N ARG A 15 11.89 -18.05 8.12
CA ARG A 15 12.33 -16.87 7.39
C ARG A 15 11.37 -15.68 7.58
N ALA A 16 10.06 -15.90 7.51
CA ALA A 16 9.06 -14.85 7.71
C ALA A 16 9.13 -14.29 9.14
N ILE A 17 9.28 -15.15 10.14
CA ILE A 17 9.47 -14.75 11.54
C ILE A 17 10.74 -13.92 11.69
N ASN A 18 11.87 -14.38 11.13
CA ASN A 18 13.12 -13.64 11.22
C ASN A 18 13.03 -12.26 10.56
N GLN A 19 12.35 -12.17 9.41
CA GLN A 19 12.11 -10.91 8.71
C GLN A 19 11.24 -9.95 9.54
N TYR A 20 10.20 -10.45 10.18
CA TYR A 20 9.38 -9.66 11.10
C TYR A 20 10.20 -9.14 12.28
N LEU A 21 10.96 -10.01 12.96
CA LEU A 21 11.81 -9.63 14.10
C LEU A 21 12.82 -8.55 13.72
N SER A 22 13.44 -8.69 12.54
CA SER A 22 14.36 -7.68 11.99
C SER A 22 13.66 -6.34 11.73
N GLN A 23 12.46 -6.33 11.13
CA GLN A 23 11.71 -5.11 10.83
C GLN A 23 11.14 -4.43 12.09
N ALA A 24 10.79 -5.21 13.10
CA ALA A 24 10.27 -4.72 14.38
C ALA A 24 11.38 -4.25 15.35
N GLY A 25 12.66 -4.38 14.97
CA GLY A 25 13.80 -3.95 15.80
C GLY A 25 14.19 -4.93 16.91
N PHE A 26 13.68 -6.16 16.90
CA PHE A 26 14.05 -7.22 17.85
C PHE A 26 15.35 -7.92 17.43
N THR A 27 16.44 -7.17 17.38
CA THR A 27 17.75 -7.62 16.87
C THR A 27 18.30 -8.81 17.66
N ASN A 28 18.19 -8.80 19.00
CA ASN A 28 18.66 -9.88 19.85
C ASN A 28 17.91 -11.20 19.60
N THR A 29 16.57 -11.12 19.46
CA THR A 29 15.72 -12.29 19.20
C THR A 29 15.92 -12.82 17.78
N SER A 30 16.14 -11.93 16.81
CA SER A 30 16.47 -12.27 15.43
C SER A 30 17.81 -13.02 15.34
N ALA A 31 18.84 -12.55 16.06
CA ALA A 31 20.14 -13.21 16.13
C ALA A 31 20.04 -14.61 16.76
N ALA A 32 19.37 -14.73 17.91
CA ALA A 32 19.16 -16.02 18.57
C ALA A 32 18.39 -17.01 17.66
N LEU A 33 17.34 -16.54 16.97
CA LEU A 33 16.59 -17.37 16.03
C LEU A 33 17.45 -17.83 14.85
N GLN A 34 18.33 -16.97 14.35
CA GLN A 34 19.24 -17.30 13.26
C GLN A 34 20.24 -18.38 13.69
N ASP A 35 20.87 -18.23 14.86
CA ASP A 35 21.80 -19.21 15.43
C ASP A 35 21.13 -20.58 15.67
N GLU A 36 19.90 -20.56 16.20
CA GLU A 36 19.11 -21.78 16.39
C GLU A 36 18.74 -22.47 15.06
N CYS A 37 18.48 -21.69 14.01
CA CYS A 37 18.19 -22.20 12.67
C CYS A 37 19.44 -22.79 12.01
N GLU A 38 20.60 -22.15 12.16
CA GLU A 38 21.89 -22.63 11.66
C GLU A 38 22.29 -23.95 12.34
N THR A 39 22.12 -24.03 13.67
CA THR A 39 22.31 -25.27 14.46
C THR A 39 21.42 -26.41 13.97
N ARG A 40 20.22 -26.10 13.46
CA ARG A 40 19.25 -27.07 12.91
C ARG A 40 19.44 -27.35 11.41
N LYS A 41 20.50 -26.84 10.77
CA LYS A 41 20.75 -26.92 9.31
C LYS A 41 19.64 -26.29 8.44
N ILE A 42 18.85 -25.38 9.00
CA ILE A 42 17.83 -24.64 8.26
C ILE A 42 18.49 -23.38 7.71
N SER A 43 18.99 -23.44 6.47
CA SER A 43 19.59 -22.25 5.83
C SER A 43 18.52 -21.19 5.56
N LEU A 44 18.49 -20.13 6.37
CA LEU A 44 17.66 -18.93 6.14
C LEU A 44 18.19 -18.06 4.99
N ASN A 45 19.35 -18.44 4.44
CA ASN A 45 20.08 -17.78 3.36
C ASN A 45 19.14 -17.51 2.19
N LYS A 46 19.18 -16.26 1.71
CA LYS A 46 18.28 -15.67 0.72
C LYS A 46 18.06 -16.64 -0.45
N SER A 47 16.90 -17.30 -0.48
CA SER A 47 16.46 -18.03 -1.68
C SER A 47 16.41 -17.05 -2.84
N THR A 48 17.31 -17.26 -3.79
CA THR A 48 17.46 -16.56 -5.06
C THR A 48 16.26 -16.89 -5.94
N LYS A 49 15.12 -16.23 -5.69
CA LYS A 49 14.04 -16.13 -6.66
C LYS A 49 13.70 -14.65 -6.82
N ASN A 50 14.31 -14.02 -7.84
CA ASN A 50 13.93 -12.72 -8.42
C ASN A 50 13.58 -11.58 -7.46
N HIS A 51 14.28 -11.47 -6.33
CA HIS A 51 14.11 -10.32 -5.45
C HIS A 51 14.93 -9.16 -6.05
N ILE A 52 14.23 -8.11 -6.49
CA ILE A 52 14.83 -6.77 -6.67
C ILE A 52 15.76 -6.55 -5.48
N ARG A 53 17.04 -6.22 -5.71
CA ARG A 53 18.00 -6.03 -4.60
C ARG A 53 17.37 -5.02 -3.63
N SER A 54 17.47 -5.27 -2.32
CA SER A 54 16.77 -4.44 -1.32
C SER A 54 17.03 -2.94 -1.51
N SER A 55 18.22 -2.57 -1.96
CA SER A 55 18.57 -1.20 -2.36
C SER A 55 17.73 -0.66 -3.51
N GLN A 56 17.57 -1.42 -4.60
CA GLN A 56 16.75 -1.05 -5.75
C GLN A 56 15.27 -0.90 -5.37
N LEU A 57 14.75 -1.77 -4.49
CA LEU A 57 13.36 -1.66 -4.01
C LEU A 57 13.14 -0.38 -3.22
N GLU A 58 14.08 -0.03 -2.34
CA GLU A 58 14.02 1.24 -1.61
C GLU A 58 14.12 2.45 -2.55
N ASP A 59 14.95 2.38 -3.59
CA ASP A 59 15.07 3.45 -4.60
C ASP A 59 13.75 3.64 -5.37
N PHE A 60 13.12 2.54 -5.77
CA PHE A 60 11.80 2.56 -6.40
C PHE A 60 10.74 3.15 -5.48
N LYS A 61 10.70 2.72 -4.21
CA LYS A 61 9.77 3.24 -3.20
C LYS A 61 9.95 4.75 -2.99
N ARG A 62 11.19 5.24 -2.87
CA ARG A 62 11.47 6.69 -2.75
C ARG A 62 10.97 7.46 -3.96
N ARG A 63 11.26 7.00 -5.17
CA ARG A 63 10.81 7.64 -6.42
C ARG A 63 9.28 7.63 -6.55
N LEU A 64 8.64 6.53 -6.17
CA LEU A 64 7.18 6.37 -6.20
C LEU A 64 6.51 7.36 -5.24
N LEU A 65 6.98 7.44 -3.98
CA LEU A 65 6.47 8.39 -2.99
C LEU A 65 6.69 9.83 -3.41
N GLN A 66 7.87 10.16 -3.95
CA GLN A 66 8.17 11.49 -4.46
C GLN A 66 7.24 11.87 -5.63
N ALA A 67 6.94 10.95 -6.55
CA ALA A 67 6.00 11.21 -7.63
C ALA A 67 4.56 11.42 -7.10
N PHE A 68 4.17 10.64 -6.08
CA PHE A 68 2.88 10.75 -5.43
C PHE A 68 2.67 12.10 -4.72
N GLU A 69 3.64 12.53 -3.91
CA GLU A 69 3.61 13.81 -3.17
C GLU A 69 3.58 15.00 -4.13
N ASN A 70 4.36 14.92 -5.22
CA ASN A 70 4.37 15.94 -6.25
C ASN A 70 3.15 15.89 -7.17
N GLY A 71 2.25 14.90 -7.04
CA GLY A 71 1.05 14.77 -7.88
C GLY A 71 1.35 14.43 -9.34
N LYS A 72 2.53 13.88 -9.62
CA LYS A 72 2.99 13.54 -10.98
C LYS A 72 2.46 12.16 -11.39
N GLN A 73 1.19 12.12 -11.79
CA GLN A 73 0.47 10.88 -12.14
C GLN A 73 1.21 10.00 -13.18
N THR A 74 1.64 10.58 -14.30
CA THR A 74 2.28 9.83 -15.40
C THR A 74 3.61 9.21 -14.95
N ALA A 75 4.42 9.97 -14.21
CA ALA A 75 5.67 9.48 -13.64
C ALA A 75 5.43 8.39 -12.58
N PHE A 76 4.38 8.54 -11.76
CA PHE A 76 3.99 7.55 -10.77
C PHE A 76 3.61 6.23 -11.42
N PHE A 77 2.68 6.23 -12.39
CA PHE A 77 2.20 5.00 -13.01
C PHE A 77 3.28 4.30 -13.86
N LYS A 78 4.21 5.06 -14.46
CA LYS A 78 5.39 4.47 -15.11
C LYS A 78 6.22 3.62 -14.15
N ILE A 79 6.46 4.12 -12.93
CA ILE A 79 7.21 3.38 -11.90
C ILE A 79 6.36 2.23 -11.34
N TRP A 80 5.06 2.46 -11.15
CA TRP A 80 4.09 1.45 -10.70
C TRP A 80 4.08 0.23 -11.62
N ASP A 81 3.98 0.44 -12.94
CA ASP A 81 3.96 -0.63 -13.94
C ASP A 81 5.28 -1.40 -14.00
N GLU A 82 6.40 -0.71 -13.77
CA GLU A 82 7.71 -1.36 -13.67
C GLU A 82 7.77 -2.34 -12.46
N LEU A 83 7.19 -1.96 -11.32
CA LEU A 83 7.15 -2.80 -10.11
C LEU A 83 6.16 -3.95 -10.23
N PHE A 84 4.97 -3.67 -10.78
CA PHE A 84 3.82 -4.56 -10.74
C PHE A 84 3.47 -5.19 -12.08
N SER A 85 4.41 -5.19 -13.04
CA SER A 85 4.27 -5.83 -14.37
C SER A 85 3.88 -7.31 -14.34
N LYS A 86 4.01 -7.99 -13.19
CA LYS A 86 3.72 -9.43 -13.06
C LYS A 86 2.26 -9.70 -12.70
N ALA A 87 1.62 -10.54 -13.52
CA ALA A 87 0.19 -10.81 -13.55
C ALA A 87 -0.49 -11.33 -12.25
N PRO A 88 0.13 -12.11 -11.33
CA PRO A 88 -0.58 -12.47 -10.10
C PRO A 88 -0.62 -11.33 -9.07
N THR A 89 0.25 -10.32 -9.19
CA THR A 89 0.28 -9.18 -8.25
C THR A 89 -0.74 -8.10 -8.64
N ARG A 90 -1.03 -7.94 -9.93
CA ARG A 90 -1.95 -6.92 -10.47
C ARG A 90 -3.38 -7.04 -9.93
N SER A 91 -3.90 -8.25 -9.72
CA SER A 91 -5.23 -8.45 -9.13
C SER A 91 -5.27 -8.00 -7.67
N SER A 92 -4.27 -8.35 -6.87
CA SER A 92 -4.15 -8.01 -5.45
C SER A 92 -4.00 -6.50 -5.18
N ILE A 93 -3.50 -5.75 -6.17
CA ILE A 93 -3.30 -4.30 -6.05
C ILE A 93 -4.35 -3.48 -6.82
N SER A 94 -5.28 -4.12 -7.53
CA SER A 94 -6.24 -3.45 -8.42
C SER A 94 -7.10 -2.40 -7.71
N ILE A 95 -7.56 -2.69 -6.48
CA ILE A 95 -8.33 -1.74 -5.65
C ILE A 95 -7.46 -0.53 -5.26
N LEU A 96 -6.18 -0.75 -4.95
CA LEU A 96 -5.26 0.34 -4.63
C LEU A 96 -4.98 1.19 -5.87
N GLU A 97 -4.74 0.56 -7.02
CA GLU A 97 -4.57 1.24 -8.30
C GLU A 97 -5.78 2.11 -8.65
N PHE A 98 -7.00 1.59 -8.47
CA PHE A 98 -8.23 2.34 -8.63
C PHE A 98 -8.29 3.57 -7.71
N ARG A 99 -8.03 3.38 -6.41
CA ARG A 99 -8.01 4.49 -5.44
C ARG A 99 -6.95 5.54 -5.79
N LEU A 100 -5.82 5.13 -6.36
CA LEU A 100 -4.77 6.03 -6.85
C LEU A 100 -5.25 6.84 -8.06
N HIS A 101 -5.97 6.25 -9.01
CA HIS A 101 -6.57 6.99 -10.12
C HIS A 101 -7.56 8.05 -9.63
N ILE A 102 -8.43 7.72 -8.67
CA ILE A 102 -9.35 8.68 -8.03
C ILE A 102 -8.56 9.78 -7.29
N TYR A 103 -7.50 9.41 -6.58
CA TYR A 103 -6.63 10.36 -5.90
C TYR A 103 -6.03 11.37 -6.88
N PHE A 104 -5.35 10.90 -7.93
CA PHE A 104 -4.73 11.79 -8.92
C PHE A 104 -5.74 12.67 -9.63
N ALA A 105 -6.94 12.16 -9.90
CA ALA A 105 -8.01 12.96 -10.49
C ALA A 105 -8.48 14.11 -9.59
N THR A 106 -8.41 13.94 -8.27
CA THR A 106 -8.89 14.94 -7.30
C THR A 106 -7.79 15.89 -6.78
N ILE A 107 -6.51 15.67 -7.11
CA ILE A 107 -5.39 16.55 -6.69
C ILE A 107 -5.59 18.02 -7.08
N PRO A 108 -5.99 18.36 -8.33
CA PRO A 108 -6.10 19.76 -8.74
C PRO A 108 -7.03 20.55 -7.82
N LEU A 109 -8.19 19.98 -7.49
CA LEU A 109 -9.17 20.59 -6.58
C LEU A 109 -8.71 20.72 -5.13
N ARG A 110 -7.75 19.88 -4.69
CA ARG A 110 -7.19 19.99 -3.34
C ARG A 110 -6.13 21.08 -3.24
N ARG A 111 -5.34 21.28 -4.29
CA ARG A 111 -4.28 22.31 -4.34
C ARG A 111 -4.87 23.68 -4.59
N HIS A 112 -5.75 23.77 -5.58
CA HIS A 112 -6.39 24.99 -6.02
C HIS A 112 -7.86 24.70 -6.31
N PRO A 113 -8.77 24.86 -5.32
CA PRO A 113 -10.21 24.56 -5.50
C PRO A 113 -10.88 25.32 -6.65
N THR A 114 -10.27 26.39 -7.14
CA THR A 114 -10.73 27.19 -8.27
C THR A 114 -10.28 26.65 -9.63
N ASP A 115 -9.27 25.76 -9.68
CA ASP A 115 -8.73 25.20 -10.92
C ASP A 115 -9.59 24.02 -11.41
N LYS A 116 -10.72 24.38 -12.01
CA LYS A 116 -11.66 23.42 -12.61
C LYS A 116 -11.19 22.90 -13.96
N HIS A 117 -10.19 23.53 -14.59
CA HIS A 117 -9.75 23.13 -15.92
C HIS A 117 -8.87 21.88 -15.83
N GLU A 118 -7.82 21.90 -15.00
CA GLU A 118 -6.95 20.74 -14.81
C GLU A 118 -7.77 19.55 -14.26
N TYR A 119 -8.70 19.81 -13.35
CA TYR A 119 -9.63 18.78 -12.85
C TYR A 119 -10.44 18.11 -13.95
N LYS A 120 -11.01 18.89 -14.88
CA LYS A 120 -11.81 18.34 -16.00
C LYS A 120 -10.98 17.48 -16.94
N GLU A 121 -9.75 17.88 -17.24
CA GLU A 121 -8.83 17.06 -18.04
C GLU A 121 -8.57 15.72 -17.35
N LYS A 122 -8.28 15.75 -16.04
CA LYS A 122 -8.08 14.53 -15.25
C LYS A 122 -9.33 13.65 -15.17
N LEU A 123 -10.53 14.23 -15.21
CA LEU A 123 -11.77 13.45 -15.27
C LEU A 123 -11.93 12.71 -16.60
N VAL A 124 -11.44 13.25 -17.73
CA VAL A 124 -11.45 12.54 -19.01
C VAL A 124 -10.57 11.28 -18.94
N ASP A 125 -9.35 11.42 -18.42
CA ASP A 125 -8.44 10.30 -18.21
C ASP A 125 -9.06 9.24 -17.28
N LEU A 126 -9.68 9.71 -16.18
CA LEU A 126 -10.34 8.83 -15.23
C LEU A 126 -11.55 8.12 -15.87
N LYS A 127 -12.35 8.82 -16.68
CA LYS A 127 -13.50 8.24 -17.37
C LYS A 127 -13.07 7.08 -18.26
N HIS A 128 -12.04 7.29 -19.08
CA HIS A 128 -11.50 6.25 -19.95
C HIS A 128 -11.00 5.05 -19.14
N TYR A 129 -10.31 5.28 -18.01
CA TYR A 129 -9.89 4.19 -17.11
C TYR A 129 -11.05 3.38 -16.51
N LEU A 130 -12.14 4.06 -16.14
CA LEU A 130 -13.33 3.45 -15.52
C LEU A 130 -14.18 2.68 -16.53
N GLU A 131 -14.23 3.11 -17.79
CA GLU A 131 -15.10 2.52 -18.82
C GLU A 131 -14.38 1.47 -19.66
N GLU A 132 -13.20 1.81 -20.16
CA GLU A 132 -12.46 1.01 -21.15
C GLU A 132 -11.20 0.37 -20.53
N GLY A 133 -10.70 0.94 -19.44
CA GLY A 133 -9.49 0.48 -18.76
C GLY A 133 -9.69 -0.65 -17.75
N PRO A 134 -8.63 -0.98 -16.99
CA PRO A 134 -8.67 -1.99 -15.92
C PRO A 134 -9.71 -1.69 -14.82
N GLY A 135 -10.10 -0.42 -14.64
CA GLY A 135 -11.08 0.02 -13.66
C GLY A 135 -12.48 -0.53 -13.90
N SER A 136 -12.86 -0.79 -15.16
CA SER A 136 -14.18 -1.33 -15.53
C SER A 136 -14.53 -2.63 -14.81
N LYS A 137 -13.54 -3.51 -14.62
CA LYS A 137 -13.69 -4.81 -13.94
C LYS A 137 -14.04 -4.68 -12.46
N LEU A 138 -13.81 -3.51 -11.86
CA LEU A 138 -14.05 -3.23 -10.45
C LEU A 138 -15.48 -2.74 -10.17
N ALA A 139 -16.33 -2.59 -11.19
CA ALA A 139 -17.74 -2.22 -11.04
C ALA A 139 -18.55 -3.25 -10.22
N VAL A 140 -18.06 -4.49 -10.10
CA VAL A 140 -18.67 -5.54 -9.25
C VAL A 140 -18.47 -5.26 -7.75
N ASN A 141 -17.47 -4.45 -7.37
CA ASN A 141 -17.21 -4.13 -5.98
C ASN A 141 -18.10 -2.98 -5.52
N SER A 142 -19.07 -3.26 -4.66
CA SER A 142 -20.07 -2.31 -4.15
C SER A 142 -19.46 -1.08 -3.45
N GLU A 143 -18.27 -1.20 -2.83
CA GLU A 143 -17.58 -0.07 -2.23
C GLU A 143 -17.07 0.95 -3.26
N LEU A 144 -16.79 0.48 -4.48
CA LEU A 144 -16.21 1.30 -5.55
C LEU A 144 -17.26 1.88 -6.50
N VAL A 145 -18.45 1.27 -6.56
CA VAL A 145 -19.58 1.71 -7.40
C VAL A 145 -19.84 3.21 -7.32
N PRO A 146 -19.88 3.87 -6.14
CA PRO A 146 -20.15 5.31 -6.08
C PRO A 146 -19.15 6.15 -6.89
N TYR A 147 -17.90 5.71 -7.00
CA TYR A 147 -16.83 6.45 -7.69
C TYR A 147 -16.94 6.39 -9.22
N PHE A 148 -17.72 5.46 -9.78
CA PHE A 148 -18.00 5.44 -11.22
C PHE A 148 -18.84 6.64 -11.67
N ALA A 149 -19.58 7.26 -10.75
CA ALA A 149 -20.32 8.49 -11.01
C ALA A 149 -19.41 9.74 -11.04
N LEU A 150 -18.16 9.66 -10.56
CA LEU A 150 -17.28 10.82 -10.37
C LEU A 150 -17.09 11.67 -11.64
N PRO A 151 -16.84 11.09 -12.84
CA PRO A 151 -16.70 11.87 -14.08
C PRO A 151 -17.96 12.62 -14.51
N TYR A 152 -19.12 12.23 -13.98
CA TYR A 152 -20.44 12.73 -14.37
C TYR A 152 -20.99 13.78 -13.41
N VAL A 153 -20.33 14.00 -12.26
CA VAL A 153 -20.79 14.97 -11.27
C VAL A 153 -20.46 16.39 -11.72
N THR A 154 -21.50 17.20 -11.87
CA THR A 154 -21.41 18.61 -12.29
C THR A 154 -20.78 19.51 -11.24
N ASP A 155 -21.02 19.25 -9.95
CA ASP A 155 -20.45 19.97 -8.83
C ASP A 155 -20.04 19.03 -7.69
N ILE A 156 -18.77 18.63 -7.70
CA ILE A 156 -18.20 17.67 -6.75
C ILE A 156 -18.19 18.19 -5.30
N HIS A 157 -18.17 19.51 -5.08
CA HIS A 157 -18.14 20.08 -3.72
C HIS A 157 -19.48 19.91 -2.98
N LYS A 158 -20.58 19.76 -3.72
CA LYS A 158 -21.92 19.56 -3.17
C LYS A 158 -22.27 18.09 -2.96
N HIS A 159 -21.46 17.18 -3.48
CA HIS A 159 -21.76 15.75 -3.43
C HIS A 159 -21.34 15.15 -2.08
N PRO A 160 -22.27 14.60 -1.28
CA PRO A 160 -22.00 14.16 0.09
C PRO A 160 -20.94 13.04 0.15
N VAL A 161 -20.91 12.16 -0.86
CA VAL A 161 -19.93 11.06 -0.95
C VAL A 161 -18.51 11.56 -1.28
N PHE A 162 -18.39 12.64 -2.06
CA PHE A 162 -17.09 13.08 -2.60
C PHE A 162 -16.46 14.22 -1.81
N LYS A 163 -17.20 14.82 -0.88
CA LYS A 163 -16.68 15.88 -0.02
C LYS A 163 -15.42 15.46 0.75
N GLU A 164 -15.35 14.21 1.20
CA GLU A 164 -14.17 13.66 1.88
C GLU A 164 -12.96 13.56 0.95
N LEU A 165 -13.17 13.28 -0.35
CA LEU A 165 -12.11 13.22 -1.34
C LEU A 165 -11.46 14.57 -1.62
N LEU A 166 -12.08 15.68 -1.23
CA LEU A 166 -11.56 17.02 -1.49
C LEU A 166 -10.82 17.61 -0.30
N GLN A 167 -10.72 16.88 0.82
CA GLN A 167 -10.01 17.38 1.98
C GLN A 167 -8.51 17.54 1.66
N PRO A 168 -7.88 18.69 2.00
CA PRO A 168 -6.48 18.98 1.67
C PRO A 168 -5.48 18.07 2.36
N LYS A 169 -5.95 17.29 3.35
CA LYS A 169 -5.13 16.38 4.15
C LYS A 169 -5.71 14.98 4.03
N ILE A 170 -5.27 14.21 3.03
CA ILE A 170 -5.14 12.78 3.27
C ILE A 170 -3.92 12.66 4.18
N THR A 171 -4.14 12.77 5.49
CA THR A 171 -3.08 12.49 6.45
C THR A 171 -2.55 11.10 6.13
N SER A 172 -1.29 11.02 5.76
CA SER A 172 -0.39 9.89 5.99
C SER A 172 -0.43 9.52 7.48
N GLY A 173 -1.53 8.86 7.90
CA GLY A 173 -1.92 8.84 9.31
C GLY A 173 -2.98 7.82 9.66
N SER A 174 -2.98 6.65 9.02
CA SER A 174 -3.63 5.45 9.57
C SER A 174 -2.83 4.17 9.33
N CYS A 175 -1.51 4.29 9.19
CA CYS A 175 -0.59 3.19 9.44
C CYS A 175 0.21 3.56 10.69
N SER A 176 -0.47 3.60 11.84
CA SER A 176 0.21 3.39 13.12
C SER A 176 0.18 1.89 13.36
N PRO A 177 1.32 1.18 13.37
CA PRO A 177 1.35 -0.25 13.61
C PRO A 177 1.11 -0.63 15.08
N TYR A 178 0.67 0.29 15.95
CA TYR A 178 0.44 0.01 17.36
C TYR A 178 -0.92 0.50 17.83
N PRO A 179 -1.73 -0.36 18.49
CA PRO A 179 -2.88 0.10 19.24
C PRO A 179 -2.39 1.00 20.38
N LYS A 180 -3.01 2.17 20.54
CA LYS A 180 -2.81 3.03 21.70
C LYS A 180 -3.30 2.26 22.94
N SER A 181 -2.38 1.72 23.72
CA SER A 181 -2.67 1.25 25.07
C SER A 181 -3.00 2.45 25.96
N SER A 182 -4.28 2.75 26.08
CA SER A 182 -4.80 3.62 27.13
C SER A 182 -5.61 2.76 28.08
N GLN A 183 -4.99 2.29 29.15
CA GLN A 183 -5.68 2.13 30.43
C GLN A 183 -4.71 2.48 31.56
N ARG A 184 -5.11 3.53 32.29
CA ARG A 184 -4.47 4.08 33.47
C ARG A 184 -4.44 2.99 34.55
N VAL A 185 -3.31 2.84 35.21
CA VAL A 185 -3.27 2.29 36.56
C VAL A 185 -3.81 3.36 37.53
N PRO A 186 -4.82 3.07 38.35
CA PRO A 186 -5.17 3.94 39.47
C PRO A 186 -4.13 3.76 40.58
N SER A 187 -3.52 4.87 41.01
CA SER A 187 -2.66 4.95 42.18
C SER A 187 -3.50 4.73 43.44
N CYS A 188 -3.21 3.67 44.19
CA CYS A 188 -3.69 3.54 45.57
C CYS A 188 -2.82 4.43 46.48
N LEU A 189 -3.48 5.26 47.28
CA LEU A 189 -3.03 5.72 48.60
C LEU A 189 -4.08 5.28 49.61
#